data_AF-A0A7D9JDR6-F1
#
_entry.id   AF-A0A7D9JDR6-F1
#
_cell.length_a   1.000
_cell.length_b   1.000
_cell.length_c   1.000
_cell.angle_alpha   90.00
_cell.angle_beta   90.00
_cell.angle_gamma   90.00
#
_symmetry.space_group_name_H-M   'P 1'
#
loop_
_entity.id
_entity.type
_entity.pdbx_description
1 polymer ?
#
loop_
_entity_poly.entity_id
_entity_poly.type
_entity_poly.pdbx_seq_one_letter_code
_entity_poly.pdbx_strand_id
1 'polypeptide(L)'
;MADLFYGRVETDAVVVGAGGANSQLCSNCGKEVQNSRLVDEFQASDSKLCSNCEKRHGHAHVAHLSHYLFLENLIHVTWTCNGCNKSCTELQDTLCYFCDICKFYLCRSCFQPKKYLLHEHSLTKTDVRCIYTASQGGWKCDCCGRNNGREHYLPRHCKICQFDLCEKCCQPQRSTLHLHILYKANTELIYQRFSGGWRCDSCASRFHPNTNKFPYHCDICEFDLCDNCMRITDSK
;
A
#
# COMPACT_ATOMS: atom_id res chain seq x y z
N MET A 1 15.42 -38.76 -33.90
CA MET A 1 16.71 -38.81 -33.18
C MET A 1 16.94 -37.41 -32.61
N ALA A 2 16.96 -37.13 -31.31
CA ALA A 2 16.85 -37.95 -30.11
C ALA A 2 16.18 -37.11 -29.00
N ASP A 3 15.40 -37.80 -28.16
CA ASP A 3 14.87 -37.32 -26.88
C ASP A 3 15.97 -36.92 -25.90
N LEU A 4 15.73 -35.88 -25.10
CA LEU A 4 16.28 -35.78 -23.75
C LEU A 4 15.25 -35.13 -22.82
N PHE A 5 14.53 -36.01 -22.13
CA PHE A 5 13.86 -35.76 -20.85
C PHE A 5 14.93 -35.42 -19.79
N TYR A 6 14.72 -34.37 -19.01
CA TYR A 6 15.29 -34.27 -17.67
C TYR A 6 14.23 -33.76 -16.70
N GLY A 7 13.91 -34.64 -15.74
CA GLY A 7 12.87 -34.46 -14.74
C GLY A 7 13.13 -33.32 -13.78
N ARG A 8 12.05 -32.66 -13.40
CA ARG A 8 12.04 -31.71 -12.28
C ARG A 8 11.57 -32.47 -11.05
N VAL A 9 12.43 -32.50 -10.04
CA VAL A 9 12.16 -33.06 -8.72
C VAL A 9 11.17 -32.13 -8.03
N GLU A 10 10.04 -32.68 -7.61
CA GLU A 10 9.08 -32.04 -6.72
C GLU A 10 9.75 -31.85 -5.36
N THR A 11 9.81 -30.59 -4.90
CA THR A 11 10.04 -30.30 -3.48
C THR A 11 8.81 -29.61 -2.95
N ASP A 12 8.02 -30.38 -2.21
CA ASP A 12 6.92 -29.92 -1.39
C ASP A 12 7.40 -28.82 -0.42
N ALA A 13 6.82 -27.64 -0.57
CA ALA A 13 6.68 -26.69 0.52
C ALA A 13 5.23 -26.18 0.49
N VAL A 14 4.41 -26.88 1.26
CA VAL A 14 3.03 -26.56 1.55
C VAL A 14 2.97 -25.22 2.30
N VAL A 15 2.40 -24.20 1.66
CA VAL A 15 1.63 -23.19 2.37
C VAL A 15 0.27 -23.17 1.71
N VAL A 16 -0.68 -23.88 2.32
CA VAL A 16 -2.09 -23.84 1.96
C VAL A 16 -2.59 -22.42 2.26
N GLY A 17 -2.55 -21.55 1.25
CA GLY A 17 -3.31 -20.31 1.22
C GLY A 17 -4.78 -20.63 0.96
N ALA A 18 -5.47 -21.18 1.96
CA ALA A 18 -6.92 -21.27 1.92
C ALA A 18 -7.51 -19.86 2.04
N GLY A 19 -8.31 -19.49 1.04
CA GLY A 19 -9.12 -18.29 1.08
C GLY A 19 -10.16 -18.35 2.21
N GLY A 20 -10.54 -17.16 2.69
CA GLY A 20 -11.87 -16.89 3.21
C GLY A 20 -12.33 -17.68 4.44
N ALA A 21 -11.69 -17.50 5.60
CA ALA A 21 -12.36 -17.60 6.90
C ALA A 21 -11.52 -16.89 7.96
N ASN A 22 -12.17 -16.14 8.85
CA ASN A 22 -11.59 -15.46 10.01
C ASN A 22 -11.10 -16.47 11.08
N SER A 23 -10.14 -17.35 10.80
CA SER A 23 -9.52 -18.14 11.88
C SER A 23 -8.47 -17.27 12.58
N GLN A 24 -8.88 -16.55 13.62
CA GLN A 24 -7.95 -15.83 14.49
C GLN A 24 -7.27 -16.83 15.44
N LEU A 25 -6.24 -17.54 14.99
CA LEU A 25 -5.40 -18.32 15.89
C LEU A 25 -4.46 -17.39 16.65
N CYS A 26 -4.22 -17.67 17.93
CA CYS A 26 -3.25 -16.93 18.73
C CYS A 26 -1.83 -17.25 18.25
N SER A 27 -1.06 -16.24 17.86
CA SER A 27 0.32 -16.37 17.41
C SER A 27 1.27 -16.99 18.45
N ASN A 28 0.88 -17.01 19.74
CA ASN A 28 1.68 -17.52 20.84
C ASN A 28 1.33 -18.95 21.29
N CYS A 29 0.08 -19.39 21.17
CA CYS A 29 -0.35 -20.71 21.66
C CYS A 29 -1.10 -21.56 20.62
N GLY A 30 -1.32 -21.03 19.41
CA GLY A 30 -1.94 -21.76 18.31
C GLY A 30 -3.44 -22.05 18.49
N LYS A 31 -4.08 -21.57 19.56
CA LYS A 31 -5.51 -21.77 19.83
C LYS A 31 -6.37 -20.63 19.25
N GLU A 32 -7.63 -20.91 18.91
CA GLU A 32 -8.57 -19.88 18.46
C GLU A 32 -8.77 -18.76 19.51
N VAL A 33 -8.71 -17.53 19.04
CA VAL A 33 -9.00 -16.31 19.80
C VAL A 33 -10.51 -16.11 19.72
N GLN A 34 -11.20 -16.20 20.85
CA GLN A 34 -12.62 -15.89 20.91
C GLN A 34 -12.81 -14.38 20.68
N ASN A 35 -13.32 -14.01 19.51
CA ASN A 35 -13.92 -12.69 19.32
C ASN A 35 -15.24 -12.66 20.07
N SER A 36 -15.30 -11.94 21.19
CA SER A 36 -16.59 -11.43 21.65
C SER A 36 -17.13 -10.52 20.55
N ARG A 37 -18.21 -10.96 19.90
CA ARG A 37 -19.03 -10.14 19.01
C ARG A 37 -19.40 -8.86 19.75
N LEU A 38 -19.10 -7.71 19.17
CA LEU A 38 -20.07 -6.62 19.02
C LEU A 38 -19.73 -5.88 17.73
N VAL A 39 -20.71 -5.88 16.83
CA VAL A 39 -20.82 -4.94 15.72
C VAL A 39 -21.23 -3.61 16.34
N ASP A 40 -20.68 -2.54 15.78
CA ASP A 40 -20.92 -1.12 16.05
C ASP A 40 -20.19 -0.48 17.24
N GLU A 41 -19.67 0.71 16.91
CA GLU A 41 -19.08 1.76 17.73
C GLU A 41 -17.60 1.61 18.14
N PHE A 42 -16.80 2.39 17.40
CA PHE A 42 -15.57 3.07 17.82
C PHE A 42 -15.36 3.13 19.34
N GLN A 43 -14.14 2.76 19.76
CA GLN A 43 -13.59 2.76 21.14
C GLN A 43 -13.69 1.41 21.87
N ALA A 44 -12.73 0.52 21.60
CA ALA A 44 -12.33 -0.50 22.56
C ALA A 44 -10.80 -0.63 22.53
N SER A 45 -10.17 -0.71 23.69
CA SER A 45 -8.73 -0.89 23.85
C SER A 45 -8.24 -2.17 23.14
N ASP A 46 -7.62 -2.01 21.98
CA ASP A 46 -7.33 -3.10 21.02
C ASP A 46 -6.13 -4.01 21.38
N SER A 47 -5.62 -3.94 22.61
CA SER A 47 -4.67 -4.94 23.11
C SER A 47 -5.43 -6.21 23.50
N LYS A 48 -5.91 -6.98 22.51
CA LYS A 48 -6.53 -8.29 22.75
C LYS A 48 -5.45 -9.26 23.24
N LEU A 49 -5.47 -9.54 24.55
CA LEU A 49 -4.71 -10.65 25.13
C LEU A 49 -5.39 -11.96 24.75
N CYS A 50 -4.61 -13.00 24.45
CA CYS A 50 -5.15 -14.33 24.25
C CYS A 50 -5.72 -14.86 25.57
N SER A 51 -7.01 -15.22 25.60
CA SER A 51 -7.66 -15.79 26.79
C SER A 51 -7.05 -17.10 27.27
N ASN A 52 -6.27 -17.79 26.42
CA ASN A 52 -5.63 -19.06 26.75
C ASN A 52 -4.19 -18.95 27.27
N CYS A 53 -3.47 -17.88 26.92
CA CYS A 53 -2.05 -17.76 27.32
C CYS A 53 -1.68 -16.37 27.84
N GLU A 54 -2.64 -15.45 27.93
CA GLU A 54 -2.50 -14.08 28.42
C GLU A 54 -1.43 -13.25 27.70
N LYS A 55 -0.96 -13.72 26.54
CA LYS A 55 0.04 -13.02 25.73
C LYS A 55 -0.64 -12.13 24.71
N ARG A 56 0.05 -11.03 24.35
CA ARG A 56 -0.36 -10.11 23.30
C ARG A 56 -0.56 -10.84 21.97
N HIS A 57 -1.59 -10.45 21.23
CA HIS A 57 -1.82 -10.97 19.88
C HIS A 57 -0.90 -10.25 18.90
N GLY A 58 -0.10 -11.03 18.18
CA GLY A 58 0.77 -10.53 17.13
C GLY A 58 0.07 -10.62 15.78
N HIS A 59 0.28 -9.61 14.94
CA HIS A 59 -0.33 -9.50 13.62
C HIS A 59 0.72 -9.74 12.53
N ALA A 60 0.47 -10.71 11.65
CA ALA A 60 1.27 -10.87 10.45
C ALA A 60 0.96 -9.74 9.47
N HIS A 61 1.96 -9.21 8.78
CA HIS A 61 1.77 -8.16 7.80
C HIS A 61 2.74 -8.32 6.63
N VAL A 62 2.27 -8.15 5.39
CA VAL A 62 3.08 -8.42 4.19
C VAL A 62 4.21 -7.42 3.94
N ALA A 63 4.21 -6.28 4.63
CA ALA A 63 5.37 -5.38 4.72
C ALA A 63 6.52 -5.93 5.59
N HIS A 64 6.25 -6.95 6.41
CA HIS A 64 7.18 -7.48 7.39
C HIS A 64 6.85 -8.95 7.70
N LEU A 65 7.34 -9.86 6.86
CA LEU A 65 6.98 -11.29 6.92
C LEU A 65 7.76 -12.09 7.97
N SER A 66 8.91 -11.59 8.43
CA SER A 66 9.81 -12.35 9.30
C SER A 66 9.30 -12.50 10.74
N HIS A 67 8.56 -11.50 11.23
CA HIS A 67 8.02 -11.52 12.60
C HIS A 67 6.65 -10.86 12.66
N TYR A 68 5.92 -11.15 13.74
CA TYR A 68 4.66 -10.50 14.05
C TYR A 68 4.87 -9.05 14.50
N LEU A 69 3.87 -8.21 14.20
CA LEU A 69 3.77 -6.85 14.70
C LEU A 69 2.74 -6.77 15.82
N PHE A 70 3.02 -6.01 16.87
CA PHE A 70 2.14 -5.80 18.00
C PHE A 70 1.66 -4.34 18.02
N LEU A 71 0.37 -4.12 18.28
CA LEU A 71 -0.14 -2.76 18.44
C LEU A 71 0.31 -2.20 19.79
N GLU A 72 1.11 -1.14 19.78
CA GLU A 72 1.73 -0.55 20.96
C GLU A 72 1.50 0.96 21.03
N ASN A 73 1.33 1.47 22.25
CA ASN A 73 1.28 2.91 22.54
C ASN A 73 2.63 3.41 23.03
N LEU A 74 3.41 4.04 22.15
CA LEU A 74 4.79 4.44 22.41
C LEU A 74 4.88 5.94 22.73
N ILE A 75 4.45 6.33 23.94
CA ILE A 75 4.43 7.74 24.38
C ILE A 75 5.80 8.32 24.76
N HIS A 76 6.78 7.46 25.05
CA HIS A 76 8.11 7.87 25.54
C HIS A 76 9.23 7.67 24.50
N VAL A 77 8.88 7.30 23.26
CA VAL A 77 9.84 6.98 22.22
C VAL A 77 9.40 7.64 20.92
N THR A 78 10.32 8.36 20.29
CA THR A 78 10.14 8.82 18.91
C THR A 78 10.34 7.65 17.96
N TRP A 79 9.34 7.39 17.11
CA TRP A 79 9.39 6.34 16.11
C TRP A 79 9.01 6.89 14.72
N THR A 80 9.51 6.24 13.68
CA THR A 80 9.24 6.58 12.28
C THR A 80 8.66 5.38 11.57
N CYS A 81 7.52 5.55 10.91
CA CYS A 81 6.87 4.48 10.16
C CYS A 81 7.75 4.05 8.99
N ASN A 82 8.17 2.78 8.92
CA ASN A 82 8.92 2.24 7.80
C ASN A 82 8.13 2.28 6.47
N GLY A 83 6.80 2.30 6.53
CA GLY A 83 5.94 2.34 5.35
C GLY A 83 5.86 3.72 4.68
N CYS A 84 5.65 4.80 5.44
CA CYS A 84 5.45 6.16 4.90
C CYS A 84 6.56 7.16 5.27
N ASN A 85 7.54 6.74 6.06
CA ASN A 85 8.66 7.55 6.57
C ASN A 85 8.26 8.78 7.40
N LYS A 86 7.00 8.86 7.83
CA LYS A 86 6.55 9.91 8.75
C LYS A 86 6.86 9.49 10.19
N SER A 87 7.37 10.42 10.97
CA SER A 87 7.54 10.28 12.41
C SER A 87 6.19 10.26 13.14
N CYS A 88 6.17 9.73 14.37
CA CYS A 88 5.02 9.77 15.26
C CYS A 88 4.49 11.21 15.48
N THR A 89 5.39 12.19 15.50
CA THR A 89 5.06 13.62 15.64
C THR A 89 4.34 14.15 14.40
N GLU A 90 4.83 13.84 13.20
CA GLU A 90 4.17 14.23 11.94
C GLU A 90 2.83 13.52 11.75
N LEU A 91 2.69 12.31 12.28
CA LEU A 91 1.44 11.54 12.27
C LEU A 91 0.45 11.99 13.33
N GLN A 92 0.91 12.71 14.37
CA GLN A 92 0.15 13.02 15.58
C GLN A 92 -0.49 11.75 16.19
N ASP A 93 0.27 10.64 16.17
CA ASP A 93 -0.19 9.33 16.62
C ASP A 93 0.91 8.67 17.44
N THR A 94 0.56 8.20 18.64
CA THR A 94 1.47 7.43 19.50
C THR A 94 1.26 5.92 19.35
N LEU A 95 0.19 5.49 18.66
CA LEU A 95 -0.10 4.09 18.39
C LEU A 95 0.57 3.63 17.08
N CYS A 96 1.26 2.50 17.14
CA CYS A 96 1.84 1.85 15.97
C CYS A 96 1.86 0.33 16.09
N TYR A 97 2.00 -0.34 14.96
CA TYR A 97 2.32 -1.75 14.88
C TYR A 97 3.85 -1.90 14.91
N PHE A 98 4.35 -2.58 15.93
CA PHE A 98 5.77 -2.64 16.26
C PHE A 98 6.29 -4.07 16.31
N CYS A 99 7.46 -4.31 15.72
CA CYS A 99 8.24 -5.53 15.92
C CYS A 99 9.32 -5.27 16.98
N ASP A 100 9.26 -6.00 18.09
CA ASP A 100 10.22 -5.93 19.18
C ASP A 100 11.62 -6.48 18.82
N ILE A 101 11.68 -7.46 17.92
CA ILE A 101 12.92 -8.11 17.46
C ILE A 101 13.76 -7.18 16.59
N CYS A 102 13.18 -6.61 15.53
CA CYS A 102 13.93 -5.85 14.52
C CYS A 102 13.64 -4.35 14.52
N LYS A 103 12.84 -3.86 15.48
CA LYS A 103 12.44 -2.46 15.61
C LYS A 103 11.78 -1.90 14.34
N PHE A 104 10.92 -2.70 13.73
CA PHE A 104 10.09 -2.27 12.59
C PHE A 104 8.82 -1.59 13.11
N TYR A 105 8.48 -0.43 12.57
CA TYR A 105 7.31 0.35 12.93
C TYR A 105 6.41 0.57 11.72
N LEU A 106 5.12 0.34 11.89
CA LEU A 106 4.10 0.63 10.90
C LEU A 106 2.98 1.43 11.54
N CYS A 107 2.71 2.63 11.04
CA CYS A 107 1.54 3.38 11.50
C CYS A 107 0.25 2.66 11.10
N ARG A 108 -0.84 2.92 11.82
CA ARG A 108 -2.15 2.27 11.56
C ARG A 108 -2.61 2.42 10.10
N SER A 109 -2.39 3.59 9.51
CA SER A 109 -2.72 3.86 8.10
C SER A 109 -1.89 3.05 7.09
N CYS A 110 -0.65 2.69 7.44
CA CYS A 110 0.18 1.83 6.60
C CYS A 110 -0.11 0.35 6.80
N PHE A 111 -0.58 -0.05 7.99
CA PHE A 111 -1.01 -1.41 8.27
C PHE A 111 -2.32 -1.76 7.56
N GLN A 112 -3.25 -0.81 7.46
CA GLN A 112 -4.54 -1.07 6.84
C GLN A 112 -4.46 -1.10 5.30
N PRO A 113 -5.19 -2.03 4.65
CA PRO A 113 -5.44 -1.96 3.21
C PRO A 113 -6.13 -0.64 2.87
N LYS A 114 -5.78 -0.06 1.71
CA LYS A 114 -6.33 1.22 1.24
C LYS A 114 -6.96 1.05 -0.14
N LYS A 115 -8.16 1.59 -0.32
CA LYS A 115 -8.77 1.77 -1.64
C LYS A 115 -8.16 2.99 -2.31
N TYR A 116 -7.86 2.87 -3.59
CA TYR A 116 -7.35 3.96 -4.42
C TYR A 116 -8.36 4.22 -5.52
N LEU A 117 -8.76 5.47 -5.72
CA LEU A 117 -9.91 5.78 -6.58
C LEU A 117 -9.73 5.32 -8.03
N LEU A 118 -8.49 5.35 -8.54
CA LEU A 118 -8.18 4.91 -9.91
C LEU A 118 -7.83 3.42 -10.00
N HIS A 119 -8.10 2.65 -8.95
CA HIS A 119 -7.82 1.22 -8.92
C HIS A 119 -8.84 0.43 -8.09
N GLU A 120 -9.46 -0.57 -8.71
CA GLU A 120 -10.59 -1.30 -8.13
C GLU A 120 -10.24 -2.09 -6.85
N HIS A 121 -9.08 -2.74 -6.83
CA HIS A 121 -8.71 -3.62 -5.71
C HIS A 121 -8.11 -2.84 -4.53
N SER A 122 -8.20 -3.42 -3.33
CA SER A 122 -7.51 -2.87 -2.17
C SER A 122 -6.00 -3.04 -2.29
N LEU A 123 -5.25 -2.01 -1.91
CA LEU A 123 -3.79 -1.99 -1.92
C LEU A 123 -3.23 -2.07 -0.49
N THR A 124 -2.26 -2.96 -0.26
CA THR A 124 -1.63 -3.15 1.04
C THR A 124 -0.15 -2.77 0.98
N LYS A 125 0.41 -2.18 2.04
CA LYS A 125 1.86 -1.96 2.12
C LYS A 125 2.56 -3.31 2.12
N THR A 126 3.42 -3.54 1.14
CA THR A 126 4.02 -4.86 0.91
C THR A 126 5.51 -4.74 0.66
N ASP A 127 6.29 -5.65 1.23
CA ASP A 127 7.72 -5.76 0.90
C ASP A 127 7.88 -6.41 -0.47
N VAL A 128 8.08 -5.58 -1.49
CA VAL A 128 8.17 -6.07 -2.87
C VAL A 128 9.45 -6.84 -3.16
N ARG A 129 10.42 -6.90 -2.24
CA ARG A 129 11.56 -7.83 -2.37
C ARG A 129 11.10 -9.29 -2.33
N CYS A 130 9.98 -9.56 -1.65
CA CYS A 130 9.39 -10.90 -1.60
C CYS A 130 8.57 -11.23 -2.86
N ILE A 131 8.18 -10.23 -3.65
CA ILE A 131 7.38 -10.41 -4.87
C ILE A 131 8.29 -10.38 -6.09
N TYR A 132 9.09 -9.33 -6.24
CA TYR A 132 9.98 -9.10 -7.37
C TYR A 132 11.40 -9.59 -7.06
N THR A 133 11.52 -10.87 -6.71
CA THR A 133 12.79 -11.50 -6.32
C THR A 133 13.84 -11.42 -7.44
N ALA A 134 13.42 -11.60 -8.70
CA ALA A 134 14.29 -11.55 -9.87
C ALA A 134 14.93 -10.18 -10.11
N SER A 135 14.27 -9.09 -9.70
CA SER A 135 14.78 -7.72 -9.80
C SER A 135 15.29 -7.18 -8.47
N GLN A 136 15.49 -8.05 -7.46
CA GLN A 136 15.88 -7.67 -6.10
C GLN A 136 14.96 -6.60 -5.48
N GLY A 137 13.65 -6.72 -5.71
CA GLY A 137 12.66 -5.75 -5.26
C GLY A 137 12.59 -4.49 -6.13
N GLY A 138 13.07 -4.55 -7.38
CA GLY A 138 12.89 -3.48 -8.34
C GLY A 138 11.41 -3.35 -8.73
N TRP A 139 10.81 -2.20 -8.41
CA TRP A 139 9.42 -1.86 -8.70
C TRP A 139 9.29 -0.44 -9.27
N LYS A 140 8.15 -0.14 -9.90
CA LYS A 140 7.78 1.20 -10.36
C LYS A 140 6.32 1.45 -10.05
N CYS A 141 5.97 2.69 -9.73
CA CYS A 141 4.59 3.10 -9.55
C CYS A 141 3.86 3.10 -10.89
N ASP A 142 2.71 2.47 -10.97
CA ASP A 142 1.88 2.44 -12.17
C ASP A 142 1.31 3.82 -12.52
N CYS A 143 1.19 4.73 -11.55
CA CYS A 143 0.66 6.08 -11.75
C CYS A 143 1.70 7.15 -12.10
N CYS A 144 3.01 6.89 -11.94
CA CYS A 144 4.03 7.91 -12.27
C CYS A 144 5.34 7.35 -12.84
N GLY A 145 5.48 6.03 -12.95
CA GLY A 145 6.68 5.35 -13.42
C GLY A 145 7.90 5.45 -12.50
N ARG A 146 7.80 6.18 -11.37
CA ARG A 146 8.86 6.33 -10.38
C ARG A 146 8.68 5.34 -9.23
N ASN A 147 9.74 5.05 -8.51
CA ASN A 147 9.65 4.40 -7.20
C ASN A 147 9.82 5.44 -6.07
N ASN A 148 9.78 5.00 -4.82
CA ASN A 148 9.98 5.88 -3.66
C ASN A 148 11.46 6.26 -3.42
N GLY A 149 12.40 5.85 -4.28
CA GLY A 149 13.84 6.04 -4.12
C GLY A 149 14.58 4.74 -3.79
N ARG A 150 15.90 4.83 -3.61
CA ARG A 150 16.72 3.69 -3.16
C ARG A 150 16.23 3.20 -1.80
N GLU A 151 16.25 1.88 -1.60
CA GLU A 151 15.89 1.22 -0.34
C GLU A 151 14.41 1.32 0.09
N HIS A 152 13.56 1.94 -0.72
CA HIS A 152 12.12 2.00 -0.43
C HIS A 152 11.37 0.85 -1.10
N TYR A 153 11.30 -0.29 -0.40
CA TYR A 153 10.66 -1.53 -0.88
C TYR A 153 9.20 -1.69 -0.44
N LEU A 154 8.55 -0.62 0.04
CA LEU A 154 7.21 -0.66 0.60
C LEU A 154 6.20 0.22 -0.19
N PRO A 155 5.91 -0.10 -1.46
CA PRO A 155 4.75 0.49 -2.14
C PRO A 155 3.44 -0.03 -1.53
N ARG A 156 2.34 0.59 -1.92
CA ARG A 156 1.02 -0.03 -1.79
C ARG A 156 0.81 -0.93 -3.01
N HIS A 157 0.69 -2.22 -2.76
CA HIS A 157 0.68 -3.25 -3.79
C HIS A 157 -0.68 -3.95 -3.85
N CYS A 158 -1.14 -4.24 -5.07
CA CYS A 158 -2.29 -5.08 -5.32
C CYS A 158 -1.84 -6.53 -5.57
N LYS A 159 -2.18 -7.43 -4.64
CA LYS A 159 -1.88 -8.87 -4.81
C LYS A 159 -2.58 -9.52 -6.01
N ILE A 160 -3.65 -8.92 -6.54
CA ILE A 160 -4.49 -9.52 -7.59
C ILE A 160 -3.93 -9.21 -8.97
N CYS A 161 -3.63 -7.95 -9.26
CA CYS A 161 -3.22 -7.50 -10.59
C CYS A 161 -1.82 -6.88 -10.64
N GLN A 162 -1.05 -6.99 -9.55
CA GLN A 162 0.32 -6.47 -9.44
C GLN A 162 0.45 -4.94 -9.57
N PHE A 163 -0.64 -4.21 -9.35
CA PHE A 163 -0.62 -2.74 -9.37
C PHE A 163 0.14 -2.20 -8.16
N ASP A 164 1.15 -1.37 -8.41
CA ASP A 164 1.99 -0.72 -7.42
C ASP A 164 1.78 0.79 -7.40
N LEU A 165 1.55 1.31 -6.20
CA LEU A 165 1.33 2.72 -5.96
C LEU A 165 2.37 3.25 -4.98
N CYS A 166 3.13 4.26 -5.42
CA CYS A 166 4.07 4.96 -4.57
C CYS A 166 3.35 5.85 -3.54
N GLU A 167 4.07 6.28 -2.50
CA GLU A 167 3.46 7.04 -1.41
C GLU A 167 2.89 8.37 -1.92
N LYS A 168 3.61 9.05 -2.83
CA LYS A 168 3.18 10.34 -3.41
C LYS A 168 1.90 10.21 -4.23
N CYS A 169 1.81 9.20 -5.10
CA CYS A 169 0.62 8.99 -5.94
C CYS A 169 -0.61 8.55 -5.14
N CYS A 170 -0.40 8.01 -3.94
CA CYS A 170 -1.48 7.64 -3.02
C CYS A 170 -2.07 8.84 -2.26
N GLN A 171 -1.42 9.99 -2.29
CA GLN A 171 -1.89 11.19 -1.59
C GLN A 171 -2.88 11.98 -2.46
N PRO A 172 -4.02 12.40 -1.89
CA PRO A 172 -4.94 13.30 -2.55
C PRO A 172 -4.26 14.63 -2.87
N GLN A 173 -4.56 15.19 -4.03
CA GLN A 173 -4.01 16.46 -4.50
C GLN A 173 -5.15 17.47 -4.63
N ARG A 174 -4.98 18.65 -4.02
CA ARG A 174 -5.97 19.73 -4.09
C ARG A 174 -5.46 20.80 -5.04
N SER A 175 -6.36 21.38 -5.80
CA SER A 175 -6.04 22.47 -6.72
C SER A 175 -7.07 23.58 -6.56
N THR A 176 -6.68 24.83 -6.76
CA THR A 176 -7.62 25.96 -6.83
C THR A 176 -8.32 26.06 -8.19
N LEU A 177 -7.86 25.31 -9.20
CA LEU A 177 -8.46 25.24 -10.53
C LEU A 177 -9.58 24.20 -10.61
N HIS A 178 -9.74 23.34 -9.59
CA HIS A 178 -10.74 22.29 -9.59
C HIS A 178 -11.14 21.89 -8.17
N LEU A 179 -12.45 21.72 -7.94
CA LEU A 179 -12.99 21.50 -6.60
C LEU A 179 -12.74 20.07 -6.07
N HIS A 180 -12.83 19.05 -6.92
CA HIS A 180 -12.63 17.67 -6.49
C HIS A 180 -11.15 17.37 -6.24
N ILE A 181 -10.91 16.29 -5.49
CA ILE A 181 -9.57 15.77 -5.30
C ILE A 181 -9.05 15.20 -6.61
N LEU A 182 -7.78 15.51 -6.89
CA LEU A 182 -7.04 14.96 -8.02
C LEU A 182 -6.05 13.91 -7.54
N TYR A 183 -5.77 12.93 -8.40
CA TYR A 183 -4.73 11.94 -8.19
C TYR A 183 -3.86 11.83 -9.43
N LYS A 184 -2.57 11.53 -9.22
CA LYS A 184 -1.69 11.23 -10.36
C LYS A 184 -2.19 9.95 -11.03
N ALA A 185 -2.48 9.99 -12.32
CA ALA A 185 -2.99 8.86 -13.08
C ALA A 185 -2.02 8.47 -14.20
N ASN A 186 -2.17 7.28 -14.77
CA ASN A 186 -1.48 6.89 -15.99
C ASN A 186 -2.49 6.85 -17.14
N THR A 187 -2.25 7.66 -18.17
CA THR A 187 -3.18 7.79 -19.31
C THR A 187 -3.27 6.52 -20.15
N GLU A 188 -2.26 5.65 -20.11
CA GLU A 188 -2.34 4.32 -20.74
C GLU A 188 -3.37 3.43 -20.03
N LEU A 189 -3.70 3.71 -18.76
CA LEU A 189 -4.74 3.01 -18.01
C LEU A 189 -6.11 3.66 -18.20
N ILE A 190 -6.21 4.98 -18.06
CA ILE A 190 -7.50 5.69 -18.03
C ILE A 190 -8.00 6.15 -19.41
N TYR A 191 -7.12 6.32 -20.40
CA TYR A 191 -7.45 6.80 -21.74
C TYR A 191 -7.01 5.83 -22.85
N GLN A 192 -7.24 4.54 -22.64
CA GLN A 192 -6.90 3.48 -23.61
C GLN A 192 -7.49 3.75 -25.01
N ARG A 193 -8.74 4.25 -25.07
CA ARG A 193 -9.43 4.57 -26.33
C ARG A 193 -8.78 5.69 -27.14
N PHE A 194 -7.97 6.52 -26.49
CA PHE A 194 -7.26 7.64 -27.12
C PHE A 194 -5.76 7.36 -27.23
N SER A 195 -5.36 6.08 -27.13
CA SER A 195 -3.96 5.66 -27.11
C SER A 195 -3.16 6.44 -26.06
N GLY A 196 -3.77 6.73 -24.90
CA GLY A 196 -3.20 7.49 -23.80
C GLY A 196 -2.96 8.99 -24.07
N GLY A 197 -3.49 9.52 -25.18
CA GLY A 197 -3.52 10.97 -25.42
C GLY A 197 -4.51 11.66 -24.48
N TRP A 198 -4.18 12.87 -24.03
CA TRP A 198 -5.02 13.67 -23.14
C TRP A 198 -4.76 15.17 -23.31
N ARG A 199 -5.59 16.00 -22.69
CA ARG A 199 -5.48 17.47 -22.73
C ARG A 199 -5.63 18.02 -21.32
N CYS A 200 -4.80 19.00 -20.96
CA CYS A 200 -5.01 19.75 -19.71
C CYS A 200 -6.24 20.64 -19.84
N ASP A 201 -7.19 20.55 -18.91
CA ASP A 201 -8.43 21.33 -18.93
C ASP A 201 -8.23 22.79 -18.53
N SER A 202 -7.11 23.11 -17.88
CA SER A 202 -6.76 24.50 -17.53
C SER A 202 -6.05 25.24 -18.67
N CYS A 203 -4.96 24.70 -19.22
CA CYS A 203 -4.15 25.39 -20.23
C CYS A 203 -4.41 24.94 -21.68
N ALA A 204 -5.34 24.00 -21.89
CA ALA A 204 -5.68 23.40 -23.19
C ALA A 204 -4.53 22.71 -23.95
N SER A 205 -3.33 22.60 -23.34
CA SER A 205 -2.19 21.88 -23.92
C SER A 205 -2.51 20.40 -24.10
N ARG A 206 -2.18 19.87 -25.27
CA ARG A 206 -2.35 18.46 -25.63
C ARG A 206 -1.08 17.69 -25.36
N PHE A 207 -1.24 16.47 -24.84
CA PHE A 207 -0.14 15.60 -24.48
C PHE A 207 -0.34 14.22 -25.12
N HIS A 208 0.78 13.65 -25.55
CA HIS A 208 0.85 12.26 -26.00
C HIS A 208 1.54 11.44 -24.90
N PRO A 209 1.34 10.11 -24.85
CA PRO A 209 1.97 9.26 -23.84
C PRO A 209 3.50 9.43 -23.77
N ASN A 210 4.11 9.71 -24.92
CA ASN A 210 5.55 9.86 -25.06
C ASN A 210 6.07 11.20 -24.48
N THR A 211 5.21 12.22 -24.35
CA THR A 211 5.60 13.55 -23.87
C THR A 211 5.24 13.77 -22.41
N ASN A 212 4.02 13.41 -22.02
CA ASN A 212 3.58 13.37 -20.64
C ASN A 212 2.40 12.41 -20.53
N LYS A 213 2.57 11.28 -19.84
CA LYS A 213 1.50 10.29 -19.63
C LYS A 213 0.88 10.30 -18.25
N PHE A 214 1.25 11.26 -17.40
CA PHE A 214 0.84 11.26 -16.01
C PHE A 214 0.14 12.57 -15.62
N PRO A 215 -1.14 12.78 -15.95
CA PRO A 215 -1.92 13.92 -15.47
C PRO A 215 -2.27 13.78 -14.00
N TYR A 216 -2.65 14.91 -13.39
CA TYR A 216 -3.47 14.92 -12.18
C TYR A 216 -4.93 14.84 -12.60
N HIS A 217 -5.58 13.73 -12.31
CA HIS A 217 -6.89 13.36 -12.84
C HIS A 217 -7.94 13.33 -11.73
N CYS A 218 -9.15 13.79 -12.04
CA CYS A 218 -10.34 13.62 -11.22
C CYS A 218 -11.15 12.42 -11.71
N ASP A 219 -11.35 11.42 -10.86
CA ASP A 219 -12.18 10.25 -11.16
C ASP A 219 -13.68 10.55 -11.24
N ILE A 220 -14.14 11.67 -10.67
CA ILE A 220 -15.56 12.04 -10.62
C ILE A 220 -16.03 12.70 -11.91
N CYS A 221 -15.23 13.60 -12.48
CA CYS A 221 -15.64 14.40 -13.63
C CYS A 221 -14.60 14.46 -14.75
N GLU A 222 -13.59 13.59 -14.71
CA GLU A 222 -12.55 13.43 -15.73
C GLU A 222 -11.69 14.68 -15.98
N PHE A 223 -11.66 15.62 -15.03
CA PHE A 223 -10.86 16.83 -15.12
C PHE A 223 -9.36 16.52 -14.98
N ASP A 224 -8.55 16.99 -15.93
CA ASP A 224 -7.11 16.75 -15.97
C ASP A 224 -6.28 18.03 -15.85
N LEU A 225 -5.25 17.98 -15.00
CA LEU A 225 -4.21 19.00 -14.91
C LEU A 225 -2.82 18.46 -15.26
N CYS A 226 -2.08 19.27 -16.01
CA CYS A 226 -0.64 19.07 -16.19
C CYS A 226 0.16 19.51 -14.97
N ASP A 227 1.42 19.06 -14.88
CA ASP A 227 2.32 19.40 -13.77
C ASP A 227 2.53 20.91 -13.60
N ASN A 228 2.50 21.68 -14.69
CA ASN A 228 2.62 23.14 -14.63
C ASN A 228 1.40 23.78 -13.99
N CYS A 229 0.20 23.43 -14.46
CA CYS A 229 -1.05 23.96 -13.89
C CYS A 229 -1.23 23.53 -12.43
N MET A 230 -0.87 22.29 -12.08
CA MET A 230 -0.94 21.83 -10.69
C MET A 230 -0.04 22.68 -9.76
N ARG A 231 1.21 22.93 -10.14
CA ARG A 231 2.15 23.72 -9.32
C ARG A 231 1.73 25.18 -9.12
N ILE A 232 1.10 25.78 -10.13
CA ILE A 232 0.58 27.16 -10.02
C ILE A 232 -0.47 27.24 -8.91
N THR A 233 -1.21 26.16 -8.65
CA THR A 233 -2.24 26.15 -7.61
C THR A 233 -1.74 25.93 -6.19
N ASP A 234 -0.53 25.42 -6.02
CA ASP A 234 0.11 25.23 -4.71
C ASP A 234 0.73 26.52 -4.13
N SER A 235 0.74 27.62 -4.91
CA SER A 235 1.48 28.85 -4.61
C SER A 235 0.61 30.00 -4.05
N LYS A 236 -0.53 29.70 -3.42
CA LYS A 236 -1.39 30.69 -2.76
C LYS A 236 -1.69 30.33 -1.32
#